data_AF-A0A424YY87-F1
#
_entry.id   AF-A0A424YY87-F1
#
_cell.length_a   1.000
_cell.length_b   1.000
_cell.length_c   1.000
_cell.angle_alpha   90.00
_cell.angle_beta   90.00
_cell.angle_gamma   90.00
#
_symmetry.space_group_name_H-M   'P 1'
#
loop_
_entity.id
_entity.type
_entity.pdbx_description
1 polymer ?
#
loop_
_entity_poly.entity_id
_entity_poly.type
_entity_poly.pdbx_seq_one_letter_code
_entity_poly.pdbx_strand_id
1 'polypeptide(L)'
;MSVFDKTLTYKTQGNTDIIDITPDVIQIVEEAGIQDGILLVYSPRSTVSITTIEYEPGLIEDVNYHPMNRVASCFIIESNDSIPQA
;
A
#
# COMPACT_ATOMS: atom_id res chain seq x y z
N MET A 1 6.47 1.81 26.55
CA MET A 1 5.86 1.91 25.20
C MET A 1 7.00 1.75 24.21
N SER A 2 6.99 0.72 23.38
CA SER A 2 7.98 0.57 22.31
C SER A 2 7.49 1.30 21.06
N VAL A 3 8.42 1.71 20.20
CA VAL A 3 8.15 2.23 18.85
C VAL A 3 9.20 1.61 17.93
N PHE A 4 8.76 1.11 16.78
CA PHE A 4 9.61 0.55 15.73
C PHE A 4 9.18 1.22 14.42
N ASP A 5 10.14 1.79 13.69
CA ASP A 5 9.91 2.42 12.40
C ASP A 5 10.79 1.78 11.32
N LYS A 6 10.26 1.71 10.09
CA LYS A 6 10.96 1.17 8.92
C LYS A 6 10.33 1.72 7.65
N THR A 7 11.17 2.11 6.70
CA THR A 7 10.75 2.68 5.41
C THR A 7 10.86 1.64 4.31
N LEU A 8 9.80 1.50 3.51
CA LEU A 8 9.74 0.66 2.31
C LEU A 8 9.78 1.55 1.06
N THR A 9 10.48 1.11 0.01
CA THR A 9 10.67 1.88 -1.23
C THR A 9 10.36 1.00 -2.43
N TYR A 10 9.28 1.33 -3.14
CA TYR A 10 8.82 0.64 -4.33
C TYR A 10 9.16 1.40 -5.61
N LYS A 11 9.15 0.69 -6.74
CA LYS A 11 9.19 1.29 -8.08
C LYS A 11 7.87 1.00 -8.77
N THR A 12 7.12 2.05 -9.10
CA THR A 12 5.88 1.99 -9.85
C THR A 12 6.13 2.13 -11.36
N GLN A 13 5.20 1.61 -12.16
CA GLN A 13 5.11 1.82 -13.62
C GLN A 13 4.17 2.97 -13.99
N GLY A 14 3.48 3.56 -13.01
CA GLY A 14 2.44 4.57 -13.20
C GLY A 14 1.08 3.99 -13.63
N ASN A 15 0.13 4.85 -13.98
CA ASN A 15 -1.22 4.47 -14.44
C ASN A 15 -1.96 3.50 -13.51
N THR A 16 -2.07 3.80 -12.20
CA THR A 16 -2.72 2.91 -11.22
C THR A 16 -1.99 1.56 -11.09
N ASP A 17 -0.64 1.58 -11.04
CA ASP A 17 0.15 0.39 -10.73
C ASP A 17 -0.17 -0.11 -9.30
N ILE A 18 -0.48 -1.41 -9.18
CA ILE A 18 -1.03 -2.05 -7.98
C ILE A 18 0.03 -2.96 -7.36
N ILE A 19 0.53 -2.57 -6.18
CA ILE A 19 1.58 -3.31 -5.46
C ILE A 19 1.00 -3.87 -4.15
N ASP A 20 0.97 -5.19 -4.03
CA ASP A 20 0.76 -5.87 -2.74
C ASP A 20 2.03 -5.74 -1.89
N ILE A 21 1.89 -5.16 -0.70
CA ILE A 21 2.97 -4.98 0.27
C ILE A 21 2.78 -5.85 1.53
N THR A 22 1.79 -6.75 1.53
CA THR A 22 1.45 -7.60 2.67
C THR A 22 2.62 -8.47 3.15
N PRO A 23 3.44 -9.08 2.26
CA PRO A 23 4.61 -9.86 2.71
C PRO A 23 5.66 -9.00 3.44
N ASP A 24 5.95 -7.81 2.92
CA ASP A 24 6.91 -6.88 3.54
C ASP A 24 6.39 -6.39 4.90
N VAL A 25 5.11 -6.09 4.99
CA VAL A 25 4.45 -5.66 6.23
C VAL A 25 4.46 -6.76 7.29
N ILE A 26 4.22 -8.03 6.92
CA ILE A 26 4.33 -9.17 7.84
C ILE A 26 5.76 -9.27 8.39
N GLN A 27 6.77 -9.23 7.52
CA GLN A 27 8.18 -9.29 7.96
C GLN A 27 8.53 -8.13 8.91
N ILE A 28 8.01 -6.93 8.69
CA ILE A 28 8.22 -5.77 9.58
C ILE A 28 7.58 -6.00 10.96
N VAL A 29 6.38 -6.59 11.03
CA VAL A 29 5.72 -6.89 12.31
C VAL A 29 6.46 -8.00 13.07
N GLU A 30 6.96 -9.02 12.38
CA GLU A 30 7.80 -10.07 12.97
C GLU A 30 9.14 -9.51 13.49
N GLU A 31 9.83 -8.66 12.72
CA GLU A 31 11.08 -7.99 13.13
C GLU A 31 10.88 -7.07 14.34
N ALA A 32 9.73 -6.39 14.45
CA ALA A 32 9.44 -5.49 15.55
C ALA A 32 9.25 -6.20 16.90
N GLY A 33 8.82 -7.47 16.90
CA GLY A 33 8.59 -8.27 18.11
C GLY A 33 7.49 -7.76 19.04
N ILE A 34 6.64 -6.84 18.58
CA ILE A 34 5.55 -6.23 19.36
C ILE A 34 4.31 -7.14 19.28
N GLN A 35 3.94 -7.75 20.41
CA GLN A 35 2.81 -8.70 20.47
C GLN A 35 1.44 -8.00 20.42
N ASP A 36 1.30 -6.87 21.13
CA ASP A 36 0.09 -6.04 21.16
C ASP A 36 0.44 -4.59 20.83
N GLY A 37 -0.25 -3.99 19.86
CA GLY A 37 0.05 -2.63 19.40
C GLY A 37 -0.81 -2.17 18.23
N ILE A 38 -0.37 -1.10 17.56
CA ILE A 38 -0.98 -0.54 16.35
C ILE A 38 0.12 -0.35 15.32
N LEU A 39 -0.08 -0.90 14.11
CA LEU A 39 0.74 -0.60 12.95
C LEU A 39 0.17 0.62 12.21
N LEU A 40 1.02 1.60 11.90
CA LEU A 40 0.68 2.71 11.01
C LEU A 40 1.44 2.54 9.69
N VAL A 41 0.73 2.20 8.62
CA VAL A 41 1.26 2.24 7.25
C VAL A 41 0.77 3.52 6.59
N TYR A 42 1.68 4.35 6.06
CA TYR A 42 1.35 5.61 5.41
C TYR A 42 2.34 5.94 4.29
N SER A 43 1.94 6.85 3.39
CA SER A 43 2.77 7.38 2.32
C SER A 43 2.88 8.90 2.47
N PRO A 44 4.06 9.51 2.26
CA PRO A 44 4.22 10.95 2.18
C PRO A 44 3.83 11.53 0.81
N ARG A 45 3.49 10.69 -0.20
CA ARG A 45 3.14 11.12 -1.56
C ARG A 45 1.62 11.32 -1.69
N SER A 46 1.20 12.49 -2.16
CA SER A 46 -0.22 12.83 -2.35
C SER A 46 -0.94 12.05 -3.44
N THR A 47 -0.20 11.54 -4.44
CA THR A 47 -0.71 10.69 -5.53
C THR A 47 -0.86 9.22 -5.14
N VAL A 48 -0.43 8.83 -3.93
CA VAL A 48 -0.41 7.43 -3.46
C VAL A 48 -1.47 7.23 -2.40
N SER A 49 -2.52 6.47 -2.72
CA SER A 49 -3.37 5.88 -1.69
C SER A 49 -2.61 4.75 -0.98
N ILE A 50 -2.89 4.54 0.31
CA ILE A 50 -2.83 3.22 0.93
C ILE A 50 -4.29 2.79 1.13
N THR A 51 -4.89 2.38 0.00
CA THR A 51 -6.23 1.78 0.03
C THR A 51 -6.13 0.34 0.48
N THR A 52 -7.25 -0.36 0.57
CA THR A 52 -7.29 -1.69 1.11
C THR A 52 -8.31 -2.56 0.31
N ILE A 53 -7.93 -3.76 -0.17
CA ILE A 53 -8.74 -4.79 -0.87
C ILE A 53 -8.37 -6.26 -0.46
N GLU A 54 -9.26 -7.22 -0.73
CA GLU A 54 -9.01 -8.67 -0.60
C GLU A 54 -8.23 -9.19 -1.82
N TYR A 55 -7.22 -10.05 -1.64
CA TYR A 55 -6.41 -10.55 -2.77
C TYR A 55 -7.16 -11.62 -3.58
N GLU A 56 -8.02 -11.17 -4.48
CA GLU A 56 -8.74 -11.99 -5.46
C GLU A 56 -8.31 -11.57 -6.89
N PRO A 57 -7.87 -12.49 -7.76
CA PRO A 57 -7.32 -12.14 -9.07
C PRO A 57 -8.28 -11.39 -10.00
N GLY A 58 -9.59 -11.73 -10.01
CA GLY A 58 -10.58 -11.00 -10.81
C GLY A 58 -10.75 -9.56 -10.37
N LEU A 59 -10.72 -9.32 -9.05
CA LEU A 59 -10.82 -7.99 -8.44
C LEU A 59 -9.66 -7.06 -8.84
N ILE A 60 -8.48 -7.60 -9.17
CA ILE A 60 -7.36 -6.81 -9.72
C ILE A 60 -7.70 -6.33 -11.14
N GLU A 61 -8.32 -7.14 -11.99
CA GLU A 61 -8.79 -6.70 -13.30
C GLU A 61 -9.91 -5.66 -13.18
N ASP A 62 -10.87 -5.87 -12.27
CA ASP A 62 -11.96 -4.92 -12.00
C ASP A 62 -11.42 -3.54 -11.56
N VAL A 63 -10.45 -3.46 -10.64
CA VAL A 63 -9.85 -2.17 -10.22
C VAL A 63 -9.14 -1.45 -11.38
N ASN A 64 -8.54 -2.20 -12.31
CA ASN A 64 -7.89 -1.62 -13.49
C ASN A 64 -8.89 -1.14 -14.56
N TYR A 65 -10.05 -1.79 -14.70
CA TYR A 65 -11.05 -1.45 -15.73
C TYR A 65 -12.22 -0.58 -15.26
N HIS A 66 -12.59 -0.60 -13.97
CA HIS A 66 -13.70 0.16 -13.39
C HIS A 66 -13.33 0.68 -11.98
N PRO A 67 -13.16 2.01 -11.77
CA PRO A 67 -12.84 2.55 -10.45
C PRO A 67 -13.98 2.31 -9.45
N MET A 68 -13.80 1.31 -8.59
CA MET A 68 -14.82 0.80 -7.67
C MET A 68 -14.74 1.42 -6.26
N ASN A 69 -15.87 1.40 -5.56
CA ASN A 69 -16.13 2.22 -4.36
C ASN A 69 -16.29 1.35 -3.09
N ARG A 70 -15.20 0.71 -2.60
CA ARG A 70 -15.14 -0.16 -1.38
C ARG A 70 -13.69 -0.45 -0.87
N VAL A 71 -13.52 -1.13 0.29
CA VAL A 71 -12.35 -1.03 1.22
C VAL A 71 -12.03 -2.33 2.05
N ALA A 72 -10.77 -2.53 2.52
CA ALA A 72 -10.06 -3.60 3.33
C ALA A 72 -9.29 -4.71 2.51
N SER A 73 -7.95 -5.01 2.43
CA SER A 73 -6.58 -4.72 3.04
C SER A 73 -5.41 -4.21 2.07
N CYS A 74 -4.29 -3.64 2.55
CA CYS A 74 -3.35 -2.64 1.90
C CYS A 74 -2.89 -2.70 0.40
N PHE A 75 -2.98 -1.58 -0.36
CA PHE A 75 -2.38 -1.33 -1.70
C PHE A 75 -1.92 0.13 -1.96
N ILE A 76 -0.81 0.27 -2.71
CA ILE A 76 -0.47 1.50 -3.44
C ILE A 76 -1.38 1.64 -4.67
N ILE A 77 -1.93 2.83 -4.89
CA ILE A 77 -2.46 3.29 -6.18
C ILE A 77 -1.76 4.61 -6.49
N GLU A 78 -0.99 4.69 -7.58
CA GLU A 78 -0.41 5.96 -8.05
C GLU A 78 -1.27 6.57 -9.16
N SER A 79 -2.01 7.64 -8.83
CA SER A 79 -2.75 8.44 -9.80
C SER A 79 -1.77 9.24 -10.67
N ASN A 80 -1.68 8.90 -11.96
CA ASN A 80 -0.73 9.50 -12.89
C ASN A 80 -1.16 10.90 -13.37
N ASP A 81 -0.91 11.91 -12.54
CA ASP A 81 -0.75 13.30 -12.98
C ASP A 81 0.73 13.68 -12.96
N SER A 82 1.18 14.42 -13.99
CA SER A 82 2.58 14.70 -14.31
C SER A 82 3.27 15.67 -13.33
N ILE A 83 3.49 15.24 -12.08
CA ILE A 83 4.21 15.99 -11.05
C ILE A 83 5.71 15.61 -11.10
N PRO A 84 6.64 16.56 -11.31
CA PRO A 84 8.07 16.28 -11.28
C PRO A 84 8.55 15.70 -9.94
N GLN A 85 9.60 14.89 -9.97
CA GLN A 85 10.31 14.47 -8.76
C GLN A 85 10.91 15.70 -8.06
N ALA A 86 10.72 15.75 -6.74
CA ALA A 86 11.30 16.70 -5.80
C ALA A 86 12.13 15.94 -4.76
#